data_AF-A0A241VKZ7-F1
#
_entry.id   AF-A0A241VKZ7-F1
#
_cell.length_a   1.000
_cell.length_b   1.000
_cell.length_c   1.000
_cell.angle_alpha   90.00
_cell.angle_beta   90.00
_cell.angle_gamma   90.00
#
_symmetry.space_group_name_H-M   'P 1'
#
loop_
_entity.id
_entity.type
_entity.pdbx_description
1 polymer ?
#
loop_
_entity_poly.entity_id
_entity_poly.type
_entity_poly.pdbx_seq_one_letter_code
_entity_poly.pdbx_strand_id
1 'polypeptide(L)'
;MSEFEQIPEIKERIKRSKMELQEFGFYWAPEWDSQSCADQDFVNNFKKGWLYQQSKIEQLEKEKQALHNAFVYMDECRKEWHQGFMRLHEQKNKALKIIEDHARYIPQSTIDALEKALRGES
;
A
#
# COMPACT_ATOMS: atom_id res chain seq x y z
N MET A 1 1.39 14.96 -30.50
CA MET A 1 2.09 13.70 -30.79
C MET A 1 2.13 12.87 -29.54
N SER A 2 1.67 11.62 -29.61
CA SER A 2 1.71 10.70 -28.44
C SER A 2 3.16 10.37 -28.07
N GLU A 3 3.43 9.96 -26.82
CA GLU A 3 4.78 9.49 -26.40
C GLU A 3 5.31 8.37 -27.31
N PHE A 4 4.40 7.53 -27.80
CA PHE A 4 4.70 6.49 -28.79
C PHE A 4 5.34 7.04 -30.07
N GLU A 5 4.84 8.15 -30.61
CA GLU A 5 5.38 8.80 -31.82
C GLU A 5 6.72 9.51 -31.58
N GLN A 6 7.14 9.66 -30.32
CA GLN A 6 8.43 10.24 -29.98
C GLN A 6 9.55 9.21 -29.95
N ILE A 7 9.22 7.90 -29.95
CA ILE A 7 10.21 6.83 -30.02
C ILE A 7 10.97 6.96 -31.35
N PRO A 8 12.32 7.11 -31.34
CA PRO A 8 13.08 7.46 -32.54
C PRO A 8 12.80 6.55 -33.74
N GLU A 9 12.78 5.23 -33.53
CA GLU A 9 12.54 4.26 -34.59
C GLU A 9 11.10 4.32 -35.14
N ILE A 10 10.11 4.53 -34.27
CA ILE A 10 8.70 4.70 -34.68
C ILE A 10 8.53 5.98 -35.47
N LYS A 11 9.09 7.09 -34.97
CA LYS A 11 9.05 8.40 -35.61
C LYS A 11 9.67 8.35 -37.01
N GLU A 12 10.82 7.69 -37.15
CA GLU A 12 11.49 7.55 -38.44
C GLU A 12 10.62 6.77 -39.43
N ARG A 13 10.07 5.62 -39.02
CA ARG A 13 9.23 4.77 -39.88
C ARG A 13 7.93 5.44 -40.29
N ILE A 14 7.24 6.11 -39.36
CA ILE A 14 6.04 6.90 -39.66
C ILE A 14 6.37 7.98 -40.69
N LYS A 15 7.47 8.72 -40.50
CA LYS A 15 7.89 9.78 -41.43
C LYS A 15 8.29 9.22 -42.79
N ARG A 16 9.07 8.12 -42.81
CA ARG A 16 9.60 7.50 -44.02
C ARG A 16 8.49 6.99 -44.94
N SER A 17 7.49 6.32 -44.38
CA SER A 17 6.34 5.78 -45.13
C SER A 17 5.13 6.70 -45.15
N LYS A 18 5.30 7.98 -44.74
CA LYS A 18 4.25 9.02 -44.72
C LYS A 18 2.95 8.54 -44.06
N MET A 19 3.06 7.81 -42.96
CA MET A 19 1.89 7.17 -42.36
C MET A 19 0.99 8.18 -41.67
N GLU A 20 -0.32 7.92 -41.76
CA GLU A 20 -1.35 8.69 -41.07
C GLU A 20 -2.05 7.82 -40.04
N LEU A 21 -2.23 8.37 -38.84
CA LEU A 21 -3.01 7.71 -37.80
C LEU A 21 -4.50 7.76 -38.17
N GLN A 22 -5.09 6.58 -38.35
CA GLN A 22 -6.51 6.44 -38.65
C GLN A 22 -7.36 6.53 -37.38
N GLU A 23 -8.66 6.82 -37.55
CA GLU A 23 -9.62 6.96 -36.43
C GLU A 23 -9.67 5.71 -35.54
N PHE A 24 -9.55 4.53 -36.15
CA PHE A 24 -9.55 3.24 -35.45
C PHE A 24 -8.20 2.92 -34.77
N GLY A 25 -7.26 3.86 -34.78
CA GLY A 25 -6.05 3.81 -33.96
C GLY A 25 -4.85 3.10 -34.57
N PHE A 26 -4.89 2.66 -35.83
CA PHE A 26 -3.72 2.13 -36.55
C PHE A 26 -3.12 3.17 -37.50
N TYR A 27 -1.82 3.06 -37.72
CA TYR A 27 -1.12 3.83 -38.75
C TYR A 27 -1.32 3.19 -40.11
N TRP A 28 -1.56 4.01 -41.12
CA TRP A 28 -1.73 3.59 -42.49
C TRP A 28 -0.76 4.31 -43.41
N ALA A 29 -0.02 3.57 -44.23
CA ALA A 29 0.81 4.13 -45.29
C ALA A 29 -0.05 4.31 -46.56
N PRO A 30 0.04 5.46 -47.25
CA PRO A 30 -0.70 5.68 -48.49
C PRO A 30 -0.14 4.86 -49.67
N GLU A 31 1.14 4.49 -49.62
CA GLU A 31 1.85 3.74 -50.65
C GLU A 31 1.95 2.25 -50.25
N TRP A 32 1.76 1.35 -51.22
CA TRP A 32 1.77 -0.12 -51.04
C TRP A 32 3.05 -0.77 -51.58
N ASP A 33 4.18 -0.11 -51.37
CA ASP A 33 5.48 -0.69 -51.64
C ASP A 33 5.96 -1.58 -50.47
N SER A 34 6.97 -2.42 -50.72
CA SER A 34 7.47 -3.36 -49.70
C SER A 34 7.99 -2.67 -48.43
N GLN A 35 8.57 -1.47 -48.54
CA GLN A 35 9.07 -0.72 -47.40
C GLN A 35 7.92 -0.17 -46.56
N SER A 36 6.91 0.43 -47.21
CA SER A 36 5.72 0.98 -46.55
C SER A 36 4.88 -0.08 -45.85
N CYS A 37 4.68 -1.24 -46.48
CA CYS A 37 4.00 -2.38 -45.84
C CYS A 37 4.77 -2.89 -44.62
N ALA A 38 6.08 -3.08 -44.74
CA ALA A 38 6.92 -3.56 -43.64
C ALA A 38 6.95 -2.58 -42.45
N ASP A 39 7.06 -1.29 -42.74
CA ASP A 39 7.04 -0.25 -41.70
C ASP A 39 5.68 -0.18 -41.02
N GLN A 40 4.58 -0.27 -41.78
CA GLN A 40 3.22 -0.22 -41.23
C GLN A 40 2.98 -1.39 -40.26
N ASP A 41 3.36 -2.60 -40.66
CA ASP A 41 3.24 -3.79 -39.81
C ASP A 41 4.08 -3.66 -38.54
N PHE A 42 5.31 -3.18 -38.67
CA PHE A 42 6.20 -2.94 -37.54
C PHE A 42 5.59 -1.96 -36.54
N VAL A 43 5.20 -0.77 -37.01
CA VAL A 43 4.65 0.31 -36.16
C VAL A 43 3.37 -0.16 -35.47
N ASN A 44 2.45 -0.80 -36.19
CA ASN A 44 1.18 -1.25 -35.62
C ASN A 44 1.34 -2.40 -34.61
N ASN A 45 2.24 -3.35 -34.86
CA ASN A 45 2.53 -4.41 -33.89
C ASN A 45 3.20 -3.87 -32.64
N PHE A 46 4.16 -2.94 -32.79
CA PHE A 46 4.77 -2.28 -31.65
C PHE A 46 3.74 -1.48 -30.85
N LYS A 47 2.82 -0.78 -31.53
CA LYS A 47 1.74 -0.01 -30.88
C LYS A 47 0.84 -0.88 -30.02
N LYS A 48 0.47 -2.08 -30.49
CA LYS A 48 -0.32 -3.03 -29.69
C LYS A 48 0.43 -3.41 -28.40
N GLY A 49 1.71 -3.74 -28.52
CA GLY A 49 2.56 -4.04 -27.36
C GLY A 49 2.67 -2.85 -26.40
N TRP A 50 2.89 -1.65 -26.95
CA TRP A 50 2.97 -0.40 -26.18
C TRP A 50 1.70 -0.12 -25.39
N LEU A 51 0.53 -0.16 -26.04
CA LEU A 51 -0.76 0.07 -25.39
C LEU A 51 -1.04 -0.97 -24.28
N TYR A 52 -0.69 -2.23 -24.52
CA TYR A 52 -0.81 -3.27 -23.50
C TYR A 52 0.06 -2.98 -22.26
N GLN A 53 1.32 -2.56 -22.48
CA GLN A 53 2.20 -2.21 -21.35
C GLN A 53 1.74 -0.94 -20.63
N GLN A 54 1.26 0.08 -21.34
CA GLN A 54 0.67 1.27 -20.71
C GLN A 54 -0.52 0.90 -19.82
N SER A 55 -1.44 0.08 -20.32
CA SER A 55 -2.57 -0.41 -19.52
C SER A 55 -2.12 -1.18 -18.27
N LYS A 56 -1.06 -1.99 -18.40
CA LYS A 56 -0.47 -2.71 -17.26
C LYS A 56 0.17 -1.75 -16.23
N ILE A 57 0.86 -0.71 -16.68
CA ILE A 57 1.43 0.32 -15.81
C ILE A 57 0.32 1.06 -15.05
N GLU A 58 -0.75 1.45 -15.74
CA GLU A 58 -1.90 2.10 -15.12
C GLU A 58 -2.57 1.21 -14.06
N GLN A 59 -2.69 -0.10 -14.33
CA GLN A 59 -3.19 -1.05 -13.35
C GLN A 59 -2.27 -1.14 -12.12
N LEU A 60 -0.96 -1.25 -12.34
CA LEU A 60 0.02 -1.33 -11.25
C LEU A 60 0.04 -0.07 -10.38
N GLU A 61 -0.10 1.12 -10.97
CA GLU A 61 -0.21 2.36 -10.20
C GLU A 61 -1.51 2.41 -9.36
N LYS A 62 -2.63 1.89 -9.87
CA LYS A 62 -3.86 1.74 -9.07
C LYS A 62 -3.68 0.79 -7.90
N GLU A 63 -3.06 -0.37 -8.13
CA GLU A 63 -2.78 -1.35 -7.08
C GLU A 63 -1.82 -0.80 -6.03
N LYS A 64 -0.78 -0.09 -6.45
CA LYS A 64 0.16 0.62 -5.57
C LYS A 64 -0.55 1.66 -4.71
N GLN A 65 -1.46 2.46 -5.27
CA GLN A 65 -2.25 3.42 -4.50
C GLN A 65 -3.16 2.73 -3.48
N ALA A 66 -3.80 1.62 -3.86
CA ALA A 66 -4.65 0.84 -2.95
C ALA A 66 -3.84 0.29 -1.76
N LEU A 67 -2.65 -0.25 -2.02
CA LEU A 67 -1.73 -0.71 -0.98
C LEU A 67 -1.30 0.44 -0.07
N HIS A 68 -0.93 1.59 -0.63
CA HIS A 68 -0.57 2.76 0.16
C HIS A 68 -1.70 3.18 1.11
N ASN A 69 -2.93 3.24 0.62
CA ASN A 69 -4.10 3.59 1.44
C ASN A 69 -4.31 2.55 2.56
N ALA A 70 -4.14 1.26 2.28
CA ALA A 70 -4.21 0.22 3.29
C ALA A 70 -3.13 0.37 4.37
N PHE A 71 -1.89 0.73 4.00
CA PHE A 71 -0.82 1.02 4.95
C PHE A 71 -1.14 2.21 5.86
N VAL A 72 -1.68 3.30 5.30
CA VAL A 72 -2.10 4.47 6.09
C VAL A 72 -3.17 4.08 7.11
N TYR A 73 -4.19 3.35 6.68
CA TYR A 73 -5.24 2.87 7.57
C TYR A 73 -4.70 1.96 8.69
N MET A 74 -3.79 1.04 8.37
CA MET A 74 -3.16 0.18 9.38
C MET A 74 -2.35 1.00 10.41
N ASP A 75 -1.69 2.08 9.99
CA ASP A 75 -0.98 2.98 10.89
C ASP A 75 -1.93 3.71 11.85
N GLU A 76 -3.10 4.15 11.36
CA GLU A 76 -4.14 4.76 12.19
C GLU A 76 -4.68 3.76 13.22
N CYS A 77 -5.05 2.54 12.81
CA CYS A 77 -5.48 1.50 13.74
C CYS A 77 -4.40 1.18 14.79
N ARG A 78 -3.12 1.14 14.39
CA ARG A 78 -2.00 0.94 15.32
C ARG A 78 -1.93 2.05 16.36
N LYS A 79 -2.11 3.30 15.96
CA LYS A 79 -2.11 4.46 16.89
C LYS A 79 -3.27 4.37 17.88
N GLU A 80 -4.48 4.04 17.42
CA GLU A 80 -5.64 3.86 18.28
C GLU A 80 -5.43 2.73 19.29
N TRP A 81 -4.92 1.58 18.82
CA TRP A 81 -4.62 0.45 19.68
C TRP A 81 -3.56 0.80 20.74
N HIS A 82 -2.50 1.51 20.35
CA HIS A 82 -1.47 1.97 21.27
C HIS A 82 -2.04 2.91 22.34
N GLN A 83 -2.90 3.86 21.96
CA GLN A 83 -3.57 4.75 22.92
C GLN A 83 -4.48 3.98 23.88
N GLY A 84 -5.22 2.98 23.39
CA GLY A 84 -6.01 2.08 24.23
C GLY A 84 -5.14 1.31 25.23
N PHE A 85 -4.06 0.72 24.76
CA PHE A 85 -3.10 -0.01 25.59
C PHE A 85 -2.51 0.87 26.70
N MET A 86 -2.07 2.09 26.37
CA MET A 86 -1.48 3.01 27.34
C MET A 86 -2.49 3.41 28.43
N ARG A 87 -3.77 3.64 28.07
CA ARG A 87 -4.83 3.92 29.05
C ARG A 87 -5.06 2.76 30.00
N LEU A 88 -5.15 1.53 29.49
CA LEU A 88 -5.32 0.33 30.32
C LEU A 88 -4.11 0.10 31.23
N HIS A 89 -2.90 0.33 30.71
CA HIS A 89 -1.67 0.22 31.48
C HIS A 89 -1.64 1.22 32.65
N GLU A 90 -2.04 2.47 32.41
CA GLU A 90 -2.15 3.49 33.46
C GLU A 90 -3.19 3.11 34.52
N GLN A 91 -4.37 2.63 34.10
CA GLN A 91 -5.41 2.17 35.04
C GLN A 91 -4.92 1.00 35.91
N LYS A 92 -4.23 0.02 35.31
CA LYS A 92 -3.63 -1.10 36.04
C LYS A 92 -2.66 -0.60 37.10
N ASN A 93 -1.78 0.33 36.75
CA ASN A 93 -0.77 0.85 37.68
C ASN A 93 -1.40 1.66 38.81
N LYS A 94 -2.47 2.43 38.53
CA LYS A 94 -3.25 3.11 39.57
C LYS A 94 -3.88 2.11 40.54
N ALA A 95 -4.50 1.04 40.02
CA ALA A 95 -5.11 0.00 40.85
C ALA A 95 -4.06 -0.72 41.73
N LEU A 96 -2.89 -1.07 41.16
CA LEU A 96 -1.79 -1.67 41.90
C LEU A 96 -1.31 -0.76 43.04
N LYS A 97 -1.13 0.53 42.77
CA LYS A 97 -0.74 1.49 43.79
C LYS A 97 -1.77 1.59 44.93
N ILE A 98 -3.06 1.59 44.61
CA ILE A 98 -4.12 1.59 45.63
C ILE A 98 -4.00 0.34 46.51
N ILE A 99 -3.79 -0.84 45.92
CA ILE A 99 -3.62 -2.10 46.67
C ILE A 99 -2.38 -2.02 47.57
N GLU A 100 -1.25 -1.56 47.04
CA GLU A 100 -0.01 -1.38 47.80
C GLU A 100 -0.17 -0.40 48.97
N ASP A 101 -0.84 0.73 48.73
CA ASP A 101 -1.10 1.73 49.76
C ASP A 101 -2.00 1.14 50.86
N HIS A 102 -3.08 0.44 50.50
CA HIS A 102 -3.95 -0.23 51.49
C HIS A 102 -3.20 -1.29 52.31
N ALA A 103 -2.32 -2.07 51.67
CA ALA A 103 -1.52 -3.08 52.37
C ALA A 103 -0.60 -2.47 53.44
N ARG A 104 -0.12 -1.23 53.26
CA ARG A 104 0.72 -0.53 54.26
C ARG A 104 -0.06 -0.10 55.51
N TYR A 105 -1.38 0.05 55.42
CA TYR A 105 -2.23 0.45 56.55
C TYR A 105 -2.82 -0.75 57.30
N ILE A 106 -2.53 -1.98 56.89
CA ILE A 106 -2.91 -3.16 57.67
C ILE A 106 -2.06 -3.18 58.95
N PRO A 107 -2.67 -3.11 60.15
CA PRO A 107 -1.92 -3.15 61.39
C PRO A 107 -1.18 -4.47 61.53
N GLN A 108 0.07 -4.44 62.00
CA GLN A 108 0.86 -5.66 62.23
C GLN A 108 0.12 -6.64 63.15
N SER A 109 -0.62 -6.14 64.14
CA SER A 109 -1.46 -6.96 65.02
C SER A 109 -2.55 -7.75 64.28
N THR A 110 -3.08 -7.22 63.17
CA THR A 110 -4.02 -7.91 62.30
C THR A 110 -3.34 -9.00 61.48
N ILE A 111 -2.11 -8.74 61.01
CA ILE A 111 -1.28 -9.73 60.32
C ILE A 111 -0.93 -10.88 61.28
N ASP A 112 -0.45 -10.56 62.48
CA ASP A 112 -0.07 -11.53 63.50
C ASP A 112 -1.26 -12.40 63.95
N ALA A 113 -2.46 -11.81 64.07
CA ALA A 113 -3.68 -12.54 64.40
C ALA A 113 -4.11 -13.50 63.28
N LEU A 114 -3.97 -13.09 62.01
CA LEU A 114 -4.23 -13.96 60.86
C LEU A 114 -3.21 -15.11 60.77
N GLU A 115 -1.94 -14.84 61.05
CA GLU A 115 -0.91 -15.90 61.10
C GLU A 115 -1.14 -16.89 62.23
N LYS A 116 -1.54 -16.44 63.41
CA LYS A 116 -1.91 -17.33 64.52
C LYS A 116 -3.12 -18.19 64.17
N ALA A 117 -4.15 -17.60 63.57
CA ALA A 117 -5.33 -18.34 63.12
C ALA A 117 -4.98 -19.41 62.07
N LEU A 118 -4.06 -19.11 61.15
CA LEU A 118 -3.56 -20.06 60.15
C LEU A 118 -2.70 -21.18 60.75
N ARG A 119 -1.97 -20.91 61.84
CA ARG A 119 -1.20 -21.92 62.59
C ARG A 119 -2.07 -22.74 63.56
N GLY A 120 -3.34 -22.40 63.72
CA GLY A 120 -4.27 -23.07 64.64
C GLY A 120 -4.01 -22.74 66.11
N GLU A 121 -3.30 -21.64 66.38
CA GLU A 121 -2.99 -21.18 67.72
C GLU A 121 -4.04 -20.14 68.15
N SER A 122 -5.05 -20.58 68.90
CA SER A 122 -6.07 -19.73 69.55
C SER A 122 -5.62 -19.25 70.93
#